data_AF-A0AAV3JMK2-F1
#
_entry.id   AF-A0AAV3JMK2-F1
#
_cell.length_a   1.000
_cell.length_b   1.000
_cell.length_c   1.000
_cell.angle_alpha   90.00
_cell.angle_beta   90.00
_cell.angle_gamma   90.00
#
_symmetry.space_group_name_H-M   'P 1'
#
loop_
_entity.id
_entity.type
_entity.pdbx_description
1 polymer ?
#
loop_
_entity_poly.entity_id
_entity_poly.type
_entity_poly.pdbx_seq_one_letter_code
_entity_poly.pdbx_strand_id
1 'polypeptide(L)'
;MKVYLRKVDNQCINNRRISIRKGILKHFFDNASNQDEVDMRAILSNYNDKVSILLATDPRFGGGIYRVIRAEEDKIKENRSDYELKIGDILLFTYISPKKYTLEIILPTDTRYNVLNGLISNNKHLLVFSENETRSLSDNKIDESVRMDGGKNIILYGVPGSGKSYTLQRDYCNDNSVVEKIVFHPDYSYSDFVGQIMPSVDDSGIVSYKFNPGPFTNILKKAYHNPQIKHVLVIDEINRGNAPAIFGEIFQLLDRLKHDKDGFKKGSSEYVINNIDIANIVHNDKNASIRIPSNLWIIATMNTSDQNVFTLDTAFQRRFSMQLIENSFENVDDDFKNMKILDTDITWQKFCTTINEKITQNNEGLSSMEDKRFGVYFVNIDDLKSKENFAHKVIKYLWDDVFKFDRNIIFDTIKFNTLEAVVKNFTEEKGRTQFDIFSDDVKELLFNA
;
A
#
# COMPACT_ATOMS: atom_id res chain seq x y z
N MET A 1 29.92 -3.41 3.12
CA MET A 1 31.04 -2.59 2.64
C MET A 1 30.58 -1.16 2.44
N LYS A 2 31.14 -0.21 3.20
CA LYS A 2 30.90 1.23 3.02
C LYS A 2 32.10 1.81 2.27
N VAL A 3 31.86 2.59 1.22
CA VAL A 3 32.89 3.27 0.44
C VAL A 3 32.56 4.74 0.33
N TYR A 4 33.51 5.62 0.64
CA TYR A 4 33.40 7.06 0.45
C TYR A 4 34.28 7.49 -0.72
N LEU A 5 33.69 8.12 -1.73
CA LEU A 5 34.40 8.68 -2.87
C LEU A 5 34.52 10.20 -2.72
N ARG A 6 35.75 10.71 -2.89
CA ARG A 6 36.06 12.13 -2.90
C ARG A 6 36.79 12.51 -4.18
N LYS A 7 36.14 13.31 -5.02
CA LYS A 7 36.78 13.92 -6.19
C LYS A 7 37.81 14.98 -5.75
N VAL A 8 39.01 14.89 -6.30
CA VAL A 8 40.10 15.85 -6.04
C VAL A 8 39.77 17.17 -6.71
N ASP A 9 39.85 18.25 -5.93
CA ASP A 9 39.64 19.63 -6.38
C ASP A 9 40.80 20.55 -5.95
N ASN A 10 40.72 21.82 -6.33
CA ASN A 10 41.74 22.83 -5.98
C ASN A 10 42.04 22.93 -4.48
N GLN A 11 41.07 22.64 -3.61
CA GLN A 11 41.28 22.73 -2.17
C GLN A 11 42.14 21.57 -1.65
N CYS A 12 41.97 20.37 -2.22
CA CYS A 12 42.78 19.20 -1.89
C CYS A 12 44.26 19.43 -2.21
N ILE A 13 44.56 20.09 -3.33
CA ILE A 13 45.93 20.28 -3.84
C ILE A 13 46.59 21.49 -3.18
N ASN A 14 45.99 22.68 -3.32
CA ASN A 14 46.65 23.94 -2.96
C ASN A 14 46.68 24.19 -1.46
N ASN A 15 45.57 23.89 -0.77
CA ASN A 15 45.43 24.24 0.65
C ASN A 15 45.80 23.09 1.58
N ARG A 16 46.19 21.94 1.02
CA ARG A 16 46.35 20.67 1.74
C ARG A 16 45.19 20.43 2.72
N ARG A 17 43.96 20.63 2.25
CA ARG A 17 42.74 20.41 3.04
C ARG A 17 41.78 19.51 2.28
N ILE A 18 41.45 18.39 2.91
CA ILE A 18 40.39 17.50 2.44
C ILE A 18 39.20 17.71 3.37
N SER A 19 38.28 18.59 2.96
CA SER A 19 37.01 18.82 3.64
C SER A 19 36.14 17.56 3.61
N ILE A 20 35.24 17.34 4.54
CA ILE A 20 34.22 16.30 4.45
C ILE A 20 32.88 16.89 4.87
N ARG A 21 31.79 16.47 4.21
CA ARG A 21 30.45 16.92 4.59
C ARG A 21 30.06 16.30 5.94
N LYS A 22 29.24 17.00 6.73
CA LYS A 22 28.70 16.49 8.01
C LYS A 22 28.01 15.12 7.86
N GLY A 23 27.35 14.87 6.73
CA GLY A 23 26.76 13.55 6.43
C GLY A 23 27.80 12.43 6.31
N ILE A 24 28.97 12.69 5.72
CA ILE A 24 30.07 11.71 5.64
C ILE A 24 30.64 11.43 7.03
N LEU A 25 30.82 12.48 7.84
CA LEU A 25 31.25 12.32 9.23
C LEU A 25 30.30 11.41 10.02
N LYS A 26 28.99 11.68 9.92
CA LYS A 26 27.95 10.91 10.63
C LYS A 26 27.85 9.46 10.14
N HIS A 27 27.91 9.22 8.83
CA HIS A 27 27.55 7.93 8.24
C HIS A 27 28.73 7.03 7.85
N PHE A 28 29.95 7.58 7.78
CA PHE A 28 31.16 6.83 7.39
C PHE A 28 32.24 6.86 8.47
N PHE A 29 32.36 7.96 9.23
CA PHE A 29 33.33 8.12 10.32
C PHE A 29 32.69 7.98 11.71
N ASP A 30 31.63 7.19 11.84
CA ASP A 30 30.97 6.84 13.10
C ASP A 30 30.66 8.02 14.02
N ASN A 31 30.34 9.19 13.43
CA ASN A 31 30.06 10.43 14.15
C ASN A 31 31.23 10.88 15.06
N ALA A 32 32.46 10.72 14.58
CA ALA A 32 33.69 11.11 15.27
C ALA A 32 33.63 12.56 15.81
N SER A 33 34.12 12.72 17.04
CA SER A 33 34.24 14.00 17.74
C SER A 33 35.44 14.81 17.23
N ASN A 34 35.52 16.08 17.62
CA ASN A 34 36.66 16.91 17.26
C ASN A 34 37.96 16.32 17.82
N GLN A 35 38.99 16.25 16.98
CA GLN A 35 40.30 15.66 17.27
C GLN A 35 40.32 14.14 17.41
N ASP A 36 39.22 13.43 17.13
CA ASP A 36 39.26 11.96 17.06
C ASP A 36 40.24 11.49 15.97
N GLU A 37 41.00 10.44 16.28
CA GLU A 37 41.92 9.80 15.34
C GLU A 37 41.33 8.50 14.81
N VAL A 38 41.56 8.25 13.53
CA VAL A 38 41.28 6.98 12.84
C VAL A 38 42.55 6.45 12.18
N ASP A 39 42.71 5.14 12.12
CA ASP A 39 43.79 4.49 11.38
C ASP A 39 43.42 4.44 9.90
N MET A 40 44.33 4.88 9.03
CA MET A 40 44.13 4.84 7.58
C MET A 40 45.33 4.23 6.86
N ARG A 41 45.06 3.16 6.11
CA ARG A 41 46.06 2.43 5.33
C ARG A 41 45.92 2.68 3.83
N ALA A 42 47.01 3.10 3.23
CA ALA A 42 47.23 3.25 1.80
C ALA A 42 47.27 1.86 1.10
N ILE A 43 46.51 1.64 0.03
CA ILE A 43 46.34 0.30 -0.59
C ILE A 43 47.60 -0.21 -1.32
N LEU A 44 48.21 0.57 -2.21
CA LEU A 44 49.37 0.15 -3.01
C LEU A 44 50.66 0.11 -2.17
N SER A 45 50.83 1.06 -1.28
CA SER A 45 52.04 1.22 -0.47
C SER A 45 52.00 0.46 0.85
N ASN A 46 50.82 0.03 1.30
CA ASN A 46 50.58 -0.50 2.65
C ASN A 46 50.99 0.45 3.79
N TYR A 47 51.29 1.71 3.50
CA TYR A 47 51.62 2.71 4.51
C TYR A 47 50.40 2.99 5.38
N ASN A 48 50.60 3.02 6.70
CA ASN A 48 49.52 3.24 7.66
C ASN A 48 49.87 4.41 8.58
N ASP A 49 48.91 5.30 8.82
CA ASP A 49 49.09 6.45 9.69
C ASP A 49 47.77 6.85 10.33
N LYS A 50 47.86 7.68 11.38
CA LYS A 50 46.70 8.21 12.07
C LYS A 50 46.20 9.49 11.42
N VAL A 51 44.92 9.51 11.09
CA VAL A 51 44.21 10.64 10.49
C VAL A 51 43.28 11.25 11.52
N SER A 52 43.46 12.54 11.81
CA SER A 52 42.62 13.25 12.78
C SER A 52 41.39 13.85 12.09
N ILE A 53 40.23 13.83 12.73
CA ILE A 53 39.02 14.52 12.30
C ILE A 53 38.96 15.89 12.98
N LEU A 54 39.03 16.96 12.19
CA LEU A 54 39.00 18.33 12.71
C LEU A 54 37.64 18.95 12.40
N LEU A 55 36.85 19.21 13.45
CA LEU A 55 35.55 19.85 13.34
C LEU A 55 35.73 21.37 13.45
N ALA A 56 35.58 22.06 12.32
CA ALA A 56 35.47 23.52 12.22
C ALA A 56 34.14 23.85 11.50
N THR A 57 34.00 25.04 10.92
CA THR A 57 32.82 25.41 10.10
C THR A 57 32.48 24.32 9.06
N ASP A 58 33.52 23.77 8.42
CA ASP A 58 33.48 22.55 7.63
C ASP A 58 34.40 21.48 8.25
N PRO A 59 33.90 20.27 8.53
CA PRO A 59 34.72 19.13 8.95
C PRO A 59 35.82 18.82 7.92
N ARG A 60 36.99 18.38 8.37
CA ARG A 60 38.13 18.07 7.47
C ARG A 60 39.04 17.02 8.07
N PHE A 61 39.83 16.35 7.22
CA PHE A 61 40.94 15.53 7.68
C PHE A 61 42.15 16.41 8.06
N GLY A 62 42.85 15.98 9.11
CA GLY A 62 44.15 16.45 9.53
C GLY A 62 45.09 15.28 9.81
N GLY A 63 46.17 15.53 10.56
CA GLY A 63 47.14 14.49 10.92
C GLY A 63 47.82 13.90 9.68
N GLY A 64 47.85 12.57 9.60
CA GLY A 64 48.60 11.79 8.61
C GLY A 64 47.99 11.69 7.21
N ILE A 65 46.83 12.27 6.93
CA ILE A 65 46.11 12.02 5.65
C ILE A 65 46.96 12.28 4.40
N TYR A 66 47.75 13.35 4.39
CA TYR A 66 48.63 13.65 3.25
C TYR A 66 49.86 12.76 3.17
N ARG A 67 50.31 12.16 4.27
CA ARG A 67 51.39 11.15 4.24
C ARG A 67 50.88 9.85 3.66
N VAL A 68 49.65 9.45 4.01
CA VAL A 68 48.95 8.30 3.39
C VAL A 68 48.77 8.51 1.88
N ILE A 69 48.31 9.69 1.45
CA ILE A 69 48.17 10.01 0.02
C ILE A 69 49.51 9.99 -0.71
N ARG A 70 50.55 10.64 -0.16
CA ARG A 70 51.88 10.66 -0.79
C ARG A 70 52.47 9.26 -0.94
N ALA A 71 52.29 8.39 0.06
CA ALA A 71 52.76 7.02 -0.02
C ALA A 71 52.09 6.26 -1.18
N GLU A 72 50.79 6.48 -1.43
CA GLU A 72 50.12 5.96 -2.64
C GLU A 72 50.65 6.58 -3.94
N GLU A 73 50.83 7.91 -3.97
CA GLU A 73 51.38 8.60 -5.14
C GLU A 73 52.77 8.07 -5.52
N ASP A 74 53.65 7.85 -4.55
CA ASP A 74 55.01 7.33 -4.77
C ASP A 74 54.98 5.93 -5.40
N LYS A 75 53.99 5.10 -5.03
CA LYS A 75 53.79 3.78 -5.68
C LYS A 75 53.23 3.87 -7.08
N ILE A 76 52.37 4.84 -7.35
CA ILE A 76 51.90 5.10 -8.71
C ILE A 76 53.06 5.58 -9.60
N LYS A 77 53.96 6.39 -9.05
CA LYS A 77 55.15 6.93 -9.75
C LYS A 77 56.13 5.86 -10.22
N GLU A 78 56.20 4.71 -9.56
CA GLU A 78 57.02 3.57 -10.02
C GLU A 78 56.63 3.10 -11.43
N ASN A 79 55.35 3.24 -11.81
CA ASN A 79 54.84 2.90 -13.15
C ASN A 79 54.49 4.12 -14.02
N ARG A 80 54.50 5.34 -13.43
CA ARG A 80 54.18 6.62 -14.09
C ARG A 80 54.98 7.76 -13.47
N SER A 81 56.23 7.90 -13.91
CA SER A 81 57.22 8.78 -13.29
C SER A 81 56.83 10.26 -13.20
N ASP A 82 55.90 10.72 -14.02
CA ASP A 82 55.38 12.10 -14.08
C ASP A 82 54.09 12.33 -13.29
N TYR A 83 53.56 11.31 -12.61
CA TYR A 83 52.28 11.42 -11.91
C TYR A 83 52.37 12.29 -10.65
N GLU A 84 51.47 13.27 -10.55
CA GLU A 84 51.10 13.96 -9.31
C GLU A 84 49.58 13.96 -9.17
N LEU A 85 49.08 13.97 -7.92
CA LEU A 85 47.65 14.04 -7.64
C LEU A 85 47.05 15.32 -8.24
N LYS A 86 46.09 15.14 -9.14
CA LYS A 86 45.54 16.22 -9.95
C LYS A 86 44.02 16.31 -9.85
N ILE A 87 43.49 17.47 -10.26
CA ILE A 87 42.05 17.71 -10.29
C ILE A 87 41.40 16.66 -11.21
N GLY A 88 40.33 16.04 -10.71
CA GLY A 88 39.62 15.00 -11.44
C GLY A 88 39.92 13.59 -10.96
N ASP A 89 41.07 13.34 -10.32
CA ASP A 89 41.34 12.05 -9.65
C ASP A 89 40.29 11.81 -8.55
N ILE A 90 40.05 10.54 -8.20
CA ILE A 90 39.11 10.16 -7.15
C ILE A 90 39.86 9.48 -6.01
N LEU A 91 39.71 10.01 -4.80
CA LEU A 91 40.12 9.34 -3.57
C LEU A 91 39.00 8.39 -3.13
N LEU A 92 39.30 7.10 -3.10
CA LEU A 92 38.39 6.03 -2.68
C LEU A 92 38.76 5.58 -1.26
N PHE A 93 37.90 5.91 -0.30
CA PHE A 93 38.02 5.48 1.08
C PHE A 93 37.15 4.26 1.32
N THR A 94 37.68 3.19 1.90
CA THR A 94 36.89 2.00 2.27
C THR A 94 36.88 1.82 3.77
N TYR A 95 35.69 1.64 4.35
CA TYR A 95 35.54 1.28 5.76
C TYR A 95 35.93 -0.18 5.95
N ILE A 96 36.83 -0.46 6.90
CA ILE A 96 37.20 -1.84 7.28
C ILE A 96 36.48 -2.24 8.56
N SER A 97 36.64 -1.44 9.62
CA SER A 97 36.10 -1.70 10.95
C SER A 97 36.10 -0.38 11.74
N PRO A 98 35.51 -0.30 12.95
CA PRO A 98 35.43 0.97 13.68
C PRO A 98 36.80 1.63 13.81
N LYS A 99 36.89 2.91 13.41
CA LYS A 99 38.13 3.71 13.36
C LYS A 99 39.24 3.18 12.43
N LYS A 100 38.98 2.22 11.53
CA LYS A 100 39.97 1.70 10.57
C LYS A 100 39.48 1.76 9.12
N TYR A 101 40.29 2.36 8.26
CA TYR A 101 39.95 2.65 6.87
C TYR A 101 41.11 2.34 5.93
N THR A 102 40.81 2.16 4.65
CA THR A 102 41.81 2.23 3.58
C THR A 102 41.58 3.39 2.64
N LEU A 103 42.64 3.80 1.95
CA LEU A 103 42.65 4.82 0.92
C LEU A 103 43.30 4.29 -0.36
N GLU A 104 42.64 4.51 -1.49
CA GLU A 104 43.13 4.23 -2.83
C GLU A 104 42.93 5.48 -3.74
N ILE A 105 43.86 5.73 -4.65
CA ILE A 105 43.74 6.80 -5.66
C ILE A 105 43.30 6.18 -6.99
N ILE A 106 42.15 6.61 -7.51
CA ILE A 106 41.61 6.17 -8.80
C ILE A 106 41.91 7.21 -9.88
N LEU A 107 42.75 6.82 -10.82
CA LEU A 107 43.17 7.67 -11.94
C LEU A 107 42.14 7.67 -13.07
N PRO A 108 42.07 8.72 -13.93
CA PRO A 108 41.23 8.73 -15.12
C PRO A 108 41.42 7.56 -16.10
N THR A 109 42.59 6.92 -16.06
CA THR A 109 42.93 5.75 -16.86
C THR A 109 42.56 4.42 -16.20
N ASP A 110 42.13 4.43 -14.93
CA ASP A 110 41.66 3.22 -14.24
C ASP A 110 40.36 2.74 -14.87
N THR A 111 40.20 1.43 -15.05
CA THR A 111 39.00 0.84 -15.68
C THR A 111 37.72 1.15 -14.90
N ARG A 112 37.82 1.36 -13.58
CA ARG A 112 36.70 1.73 -12.69
C ARG A 112 36.33 3.20 -12.78
N TYR A 113 37.21 4.05 -13.31
CA TYR A 113 37.07 5.51 -13.21
C TYR A 113 35.78 6.03 -13.83
N ASN A 114 35.42 5.59 -15.04
CA ASN A 114 34.23 6.11 -15.73
C ASN A 114 32.94 5.79 -14.95
N VAL A 115 32.86 4.60 -14.37
CA VAL A 115 31.72 4.19 -13.53
C VAL A 115 31.69 5.03 -12.24
N LEU A 116 32.82 5.11 -11.52
CA LEU A 116 32.90 5.85 -10.26
C LEU A 116 32.67 7.36 -10.46
N ASN A 117 33.25 7.96 -11.51
CA ASN A 117 33.04 9.35 -11.87
C ASN A 117 31.60 9.61 -12.34
N GLY A 118 30.98 8.66 -13.05
CA GLY A 118 29.55 8.72 -13.41
C GLY A 118 28.63 8.70 -12.17
N LEU A 119 28.93 7.86 -11.18
CA LEU A 119 28.19 7.79 -9.91
C LEU A 119 28.34 9.08 -9.09
N ILE A 120 29.54 9.65 -9.04
CA ILE A 120 29.80 10.92 -8.34
C ILE A 120 29.14 12.09 -9.10
N SER A 121 29.09 12.03 -10.43
CA SER A 121 28.55 13.07 -11.31
C SER A 121 29.17 14.45 -11.01
N ASN A 122 28.35 15.49 -10.88
CA ASN A 122 28.79 16.86 -10.57
C ASN A 122 29.11 17.08 -9.07
N ASN A 123 28.91 16.09 -8.20
CA ASN A 123 29.22 16.22 -6.78
C ASN A 123 30.73 16.01 -6.50
N LYS A 124 31.19 16.47 -5.33
CA LYS A 124 32.57 16.20 -4.85
C LYS A 124 32.65 15.01 -3.90
N HIS A 125 31.51 14.62 -3.32
CA HIS A 125 31.39 13.60 -2.30
C HIS A 125 30.30 12.62 -2.73
N LEU A 126 30.59 11.32 -2.66
CA LEU A 126 29.59 10.27 -2.76
C LEU A 126 29.86 9.21 -1.70
N LEU A 127 28.83 8.84 -0.95
CA LEU A 127 28.89 7.71 -0.04
C LEU A 127 28.15 6.54 -0.71
N VAL A 128 28.87 5.46 -0.98
CA VAL A 128 28.35 4.24 -1.59
C VAL A 128 28.24 3.18 -0.50
N PHE A 129 27.04 2.66 -0.31
CA PHE A 129 26.79 1.52 0.55
C PHE A 129 26.59 0.30 -0.32
N SER A 130 27.47 -0.69 -0.18
CA SER A 130 27.23 -2.06 -0.63
C SER A 130 26.90 -2.87 0.62
N GLU A 131 25.61 -3.11 0.86
CA GLU A 131 25.17 -3.86 2.03
C GLU A 131 25.42 -5.35 1.82
N ASN A 132 26.49 -5.84 2.46
CA ASN A 132 26.53 -7.19 3.06
C ASN A 132 26.53 -7.06 4.59
N GLU A 133 26.05 -5.95 5.15
CA GLU A 133 25.91 -5.77 6.59
C GLU A 133 24.47 -6.08 6.99
N THR A 134 24.26 -7.36 7.28
CA THR A 134 23.26 -7.84 8.24
C THR A 134 23.40 -7.00 9.50
N ARG A 135 22.52 -6.01 9.69
CA ARG A 135 22.33 -5.42 11.00
C ARG A 135 21.56 -6.45 11.83
N SER A 136 22.28 -7.15 12.69
CA SER A 136 21.69 -7.85 13.84
C SER A 136 21.14 -6.82 14.84
N LEU A 137 20.01 -6.19 14.48
CA LEU A 137 18.96 -6.00 15.48
C LEU A 137 18.53 -7.43 15.82
N SER A 138 18.82 -7.89 17.04
CA SER A 138 18.42 -9.17 17.65
C SER A 138 17.88 -10.22 16.67
N ASP A 139 18.50 -11.40 16.61
CA ASP A 139 17.87 -12.64 16.13
C ASP A 139 16.57 -12.93 16.92
N ASN A 140 15.54 -12.11 16.76
CA ASN A 140 14.18 -12.58 16.78
C ASN A 140 14.00 -13.19 15.41
N LYS A 141 14.60 -14.38 15.19
CA LYS A 141 14.04 -15.31 14.23
C LYS A 141 12.55 -15.32 14.54
N ILE A 142 11.75 -14.86 13.59
CA ILE A 142 10.32 -14.75 13.77
C ILE A 142 9.84 -16.15 14.15
N ASP A 143 9.40 -16.30 15.39
CA ASP A 143 9.05 -17.61 15.92
C ASP A 143 7.70 -18.02 15.31
N GLU A 144 7.78 -18.80 14.23
CA GLU A 144 6.62 -19.36 13.54
C GLU A 144 5.84 -20.33 14.43
N SER A 145 6.44 -20.87 15.51
CA SER A 145 5.78 -21.84 16.39
C SER A 145 4.64 -21.21 17.19
N VAL A 146 4.79 -19.94 17.55
CA VAL A 146 3.77 -19.23 18.32
C VAL A 146 2.71 -18.62 17.39
N ARG A 147 2.97 -18.44 16.09
CA ARG A 147 2.10 -17.69 15.17
C ARG A 147 0.65 -18.18 15.17
N MET A 148 -0.28 -17.23 15.30
CA MET A 148 -1.71 -17.46 15.18
C MET A 148 -2.06 -18.03 13.80
N ASP A 149 -2.93 -19.03 13.76
CA ASP A 149 -3.36 -19.69 12.53
C ASP A 149 -4.67 -19.11 11.98
N GLY A 150 -5.14 -19.68 10.86
CA GLY A 150 -6.52 -19.47 10.39
C GLY A 150 -6.74 -18.29 9.45
N GLY A 151 -5.67 -17.63 9.00
CA GLY A 151 -5.69 -16.58 7.99
C GLY A 151 -6.40 -17.01 6.71
N LYS A 152 -7.40 -16.25 6.28
CA LYS A 152 -8.24 -16.54 5.12
C LYS A 152 -8.33 -15.36 4.17
N ASN A 153 -8.61 -15.69 2.91
CA ASN A 153 -9.00 -14.74 1.88
C ASN A 153 -10.52 -14.88 1.67
N ILE A 154 -11.28 -13.82 1.89
CA ILE A 154 -12.75 -13.86 1.84
C ILE A 154 -13.26 -12.67 1.03
N ILE A 155 -14.24 -12.90 0.16
CA ILE A 155 -14.99 -11.83 -0.52
C ILE A 155 -16.43 -11.88 0.01
N LEU A 156 -16.84 -10.82 0.68
CA LEU A 156 -18.23 -10.56 1.04
C LEU A 156 -18.91 -9.88 -0.15
N TYR A 157 -19.90 -10.53 -0.74
CA TYR A 157 -20.60 -10.00 -1.91
C TYR A 157 -22.10 -9.95 -1.70
N GLY A 158 -22.77 -9.11 -2.50
CA GLY A 158 -24.21 -8.92 -2.48
C GLY A 158 -24.59 -7.50 -2.84
N VAL A 159 -25.89 -7.23 -2.79
CA VAL A 159 -26.46 -5.94 -3.22
C VAL A 159 -25.99 -4.76 -2.36
N PRO A 160 -26.00 -3.53 -2.89
CA PRO A 160 -25.67 -2.34 -2.11
C PRO A 160 -26.59 -2.19 -0.90
N GLY A 161 -26.02 -1.86 0.26
CA GLY A 161 -26.79 -1.73 1.50
C GLY A 161 -27.21 -3.05 2.15
N SER A 162 -26.71 -4.21 1.72
CA SER A 162 -27.02 -5.49 2.40
C SER A 162 -26.32 -5.68 3.74
N GLY A 163 -25.43 -4.76 4.15
CA GLY A 163 -24.71 -4.84 5.42
C GLY A 163 -23.30 -5.43 5.33
N LYS A 164 -22.71 -5.59 4.14
CA LYS A 164 -21.35 -6.14 3.94
C LYS A 164 -20.30 -5.51 4.84
N SER A 165 -20.23 -4.18 4.89
CA SER A 165 -19.24 -3.45 5.70
C SER A 165 -19.46 -3.64 7.21
N TYR A 166 -20.72 -3.77 7.64
CA TYR A 166 -21.07 -4.06 9.02
C TYR A 166 -20.65 -5.50 9.41
N THR A 167 -21.01 -6.49 8.60
CA THR A 167 -20.58 -7.89 8.76
C THR A 167 -19.05 -7.99 8.81
N LEU A 168 -18.36 -7.27 7.91
CA LEU A 168 -16.90 -7.22 7.90
C LEU A 168 -16.34 -6.78 9.25
N GLN A 169 -16.84 -5.67 9.79
CA GLN A 169 -16.38 -5.14 11.06
C GLN A 169 -16.69 -6.10 12.20
N ARG A 170 -17.94 -6.54 12.32
CA ARG A 170 -18.42 -7.42 13.39
C ARG A 170 -17.70 -8.76 13.44
N ASP A 171 -17.54 -9.42 12.30
CA ASP A 171 -17.12 -10.84 12.25
C ASP A 171 -15.61 -11.00 12.04
N TYR A 172 -14.95 -10.00 11.44
CA TYR A 172 -13.55 -10.10 11.06
C TYR A 172 -12.63 -9.09 11.76
N CYS A 173 -13.13 -7.93 12.20
CA CYS A 173 -12.35 -6.89 12.85
C CYS A 173 -12.68 -6.77 14.35
N ASN A 174 -12.05 -7.59 15.17
CA ASN A 174 -12.16 -7.52 16.63
C ASN A 174 -11.25 -6.40 17.19
N ASP A 175 -11.54 -5.90 18.40
CA ASP A 175 -10.79 -4.78 19.05
C ASP A 175 -9.26 -4.99 19.13
N ASN A 176 -8.80 -6.24 19.21
CA ASN A 176 -7.39 -6.59 19.28
C ASN A 176 -6.74 -6.80 17.90
N SER A 177 -7.48 -6.60 16.80
CA SER A 177 -6.98 -6.81 15.44
C SER A 177 -6.30 -5.55 14.92
N VAL A 178 -5.17 -5.72 14.24
CA VAL A 178 -4.56 -4.63 13.46
C VAL A 178 -5.22 -4.62 12.09
N VAL A 179 -5.95 -3.55 11.79
CA VAL A 179 -6.70 -3.41 10.53
C VAL A 179 -6.02 -2.38 9.63
N GLU A 180 -5.83 -2.74 8.36
CA GLU A 180 -5.43 -1.83 7.28
C GLU A 180 -6.55 -1.85 6.24
N LYS A 181 -7.23 -0.72 6.03
CA LYS A 181 -8.37 -0.62 5.11
C LYS A 181 -8.00 0.19 3.89
N ILE A 182 -8.25 -0.37 2.71
CA ILE A 182 -8.08 0.26 1.41
C ILE A 182 -9.35 0.12 0.56
N VAL A 183 -9.44 0.91 -0.50
CA VAL A 183 -10.53 0.86 -1.48
C VAL A 183 -9.91 0.76 -2.86
N PHE A 184 -10.35 -0.20 -3.67
CA PHE A 184 -9.94 -0.25 -5.08
C PHE A 184 -10.75 0.73 -5.91
N HIS A 185 -10.06 1.39 -6.84
CA HIS A 185 -10.65 2.27 -7.84
C HIS A 185 -9.95 2.03 -9.19
N PRO A 186 -10.48 2.52 -10.32
CA PRO A 186 -9.97 2.17 -11.65
C PRO A 186 -8.48 2.45 -11.86
N ASP A 187 -7.98 3.53 -11.27
CA ASP A 187 -6.56 3.93 -11.35
C ASP A 187 -5.68 3.34 -10.24
N TYR A 188 -6.23 2.55 -9.31
CA TYR A 188 -5.45 1.94 -8.23
C TYR A 188 -4.51 0.88 -8.82
N SER A 189 -3.23 0.97 -8.52
CA SER A 189 -2.20 0.18 -9.19
C SER A 189 -1.40 -0.72 -8.24
N TYR A 190 -0.56 -1.58 -8.82
CA TYR A 190 0.43 -2.36 -8.06
C TYR A 190 1.32 -1.46 -7.19
N SER A 191 1.74 -0.30 -7.73
CA SER A 191 2.57 0.68 -7.03
C SER A 191 1.89 1.26 -5.79
N ASP A 192 0.57 1.43 -5.83
CA ASP A 192 -0.21 1.91 -4.69
C ASP A 192 -0.41 0.80 -3.65
N PHE A 193 -0.64 -0.43 -4.11
CA PHE A 193 -0.87 -1.58 -3.23
C PHE A 193 0.39 -2.06 -2.51
N VAL A 194 1.47 -2.25 -3.25
CA VAL A 194 2.71 -2.87 -2.80
C VAL A 194 3.73 -1.83 -2.39
N GLY A 195 3.81 -0.74 -3.14
CA GLY A 195 4.77 0.33 -2.95
C GLY A 195 5.53 0.68 -4.22
N GLN A 196 6.24 1.79 -4.16
CA GLN A 196 6.96 2.37 -5.29
C GLN A 196 8.22 3.08 -4.85
N ILE A 197 9.19 3.15 -5.76
CA ILE A 197 10.42 3.89 -5.53
C ILE A 197 10.13 5.38 -5.72
N MET A 198 10.28 6.15 -4.64
CA MET A 198 10.05 7.59 -4.63
C MET A 198 11.34 8.36 -4.33
N PRO A 199 11.50 9.57 -4.88
CA PRO A 199 12.59 10.47 -4.49
C PRO A 199 12.37 10.93 -3.05
N SER A 200 13.42 10.85 -2.24
CA SER A 200 13.50 11.30 -0.86
C SER A 200 14.66 12.29 -0.76
N VAL A 201 14.33 13.53 -0.41
CA VAL A 201 15.30 14.59 -0.15
C VAL A 201 15.63 14.58 1.33
N ASP A 202 16.91 14.47 1.67
CA ASP A 202 17.35 14.63 3.06
C ASP A 202 17.54 16.11 3.43
N ASP A 203 17.74 16.41 4.71
CA ASP A 203 17.96 17.78 5.22
C ASP A 203 19.19 18.48 4.61
N SER A 204 20.02 17.75 3.87
CA SER A 204 21.20 18.27 3.16
C SER A 204 20.95 18.54 1.67
N GLY A 205 19.72 18.32 1.19
CA GLY A 205 19.31 18.55 -0.19
C GLY A 205 19.72 17.43 -1.15
N ILE A 206 20.18 16.27 -0.66
CA ILE A 206 20.55 15.14 -1.51
C ILE A 206 19.30 14.32 -1.83
N VAL A 207 19.04 14.13 -3.13
CA VAL A 207 17.97 13.25 -3.63
C VAL A 207 18.45 11.81 -3.59
N SER A 208 17.72 10.96 -2.89
CA SER A 208 17.89 9.51 -2.86
C SER A 208 16.62 8.83 -3.32
N TYR A 209 16.72 7.71 -4.01
CA TYR A 209 15.55 6.90 -4.38
C TYR A 209 15.33 5.84 -3.33
N LYS A 210 14.16 5.84 -2.69
CA LYS A 210 13.80 4.91 -1.63
C LYS A 210 12.48 4.24 -1.97
N PHE A 211 12.41 2.93 -1.74
CA PHE A 211 11.16 2.21 -1.80
C PHE A 211 10.23 2.71 -0.68
N ASN A 212 9.08 3.24 -1.07
CA ASN A 212 8.01 3.63 -0.17
C ASN A 212 6.96 2.50 -0.14
N PRO A 213 6.83 1.74 0.96
CA PRO A 213 5.94 0.59 1.01
C PRO A 213 4.47 0.99 1.00
N GLY A 214 3.68 0.29 0.17
CA GLY A 214 2.24 0.41 0.12
C GLY A 214 1.52 -0.38 1.23
N PRO A 215 0.19 -0.29 1.32
CA PRO A 215 -0.61 -0.87 2.40
C PRO A 215 -0.40 -2.38 2.58
N PHE A 216 -0.29 -3.15 1.49
CA PHE A 216 -0.04 -4.60 1.58
C PHE A 216 1.30 -4.89 2.26
N THR A 217 2.37 -4.23 1.82
CA THR A 217 3.71 -4.42 2.37
C THR A 217 3.78 -3.99 3.84
N ASN A 218 3.09 -2.89 4.18
CA ASN A 218 3.01 -2.38 5.55
C ASN A 218 2.30 -3.37 6.49
N ILE A 219 1.11 -3.87 6.12
CA ILE A 219 0.40 -4.84 6.97
C ILE A 219 1.13 -6.20 7.01
N LEU A 220 1.77 -6.61 5.92
CA LEU A 220 2.58 -7.83 5.88
C LEU A 220 3.73 -7.76 6.88
N LYS A 221 4.46 -6.63 6.92
CA LYS A 221 5.48 -6.37 7.94
C LYS A 221 4.89 -6.46 9.35
N LYS A 222 3.78 -5.76 9.63
CA LYS A 222 3.13 -5.80 10.95
C LYS A 222 2.79 -7.24 11.36
N ALA A 223 2.25 -8.04 10.45
CA ALA A 223 1.87 -9.43 10.68
C ALA A 223 3.06 -10.34 11.00
N TYR A 224 4.18 -10.17 10.31
CA TYR A 224 5.41 -10.91 10.57
C TYR A 224 6.02 -10.57 11.95
N HIS A 225 6.05 -9.29 12.31
CA HIS A 225 6.64 -8.82 13.57
C HIS A 225 5.73 -9.01 14.79
N ASN A 226 4.45 -9.33 14.61
CA ASN A 226 3.49 -9.55 15.69
C ASN A 226 2.71 -10.88 15.49
N PRO A 227 3.37 -12.04 15.62
CA PRO A 227 2.81 -13.34 15.25
C PRO A 227 1.58 -13.77 16.07
N GLN A 228 1.39 -13.22 17.28
CA GLN A 228 0.22 -13.48 18.14
C GLN A 228 -1.02 -12.67 17.79
N ILE A 229 -0.87 -11.65 16.94
CA ILE A 229 -1.93 -10.65 16.71
C ILE A 229 -2.57 -10.91 15.35
N LYS A 230 -3.91 -10.81 15.32
CA LYS A 230 -4.71 -10.87 14.10
C LYS A 230 -4.49 -9.61 13.27
N HIS A 231 -4.10 -9.77 12.01
CA HIS A 231 -3.97 -8.66 11.06
C HIS A 231 -5.02 -8.80 9.96
N VAL A 232 -5.74 -7.74 9.63
CA VAL A 232 -6.80 -7.78 8.62
C VAL A 232 -6.56 -6.71 7.57
N LEU A 233 -6.27 -7.14 6.35
CA LEU A 233 -6.26 -6.27 5.18
C LEU A 233 -7.68 -6.24 4.61
N VAL A 234 -8.32 -5.09 4.70
CA VAL A 234 -9.66 -4.85 4.17
C VAL A 234 -9.55 -4.19 2.81
N ILE A 235 -10.13 -4.82 1.78
CA ILE A 235 -10.20 -4.29 0.42
C ILE A 235 -11.65 -4.00 0.07
N ASP A 236 -12.08 -2.75 0.23
CA ASP A 236 -13.40 -2.33 -0.20
C ASP A 236 -13.45 -2.28 -1.74
N GLU A 237 -14.59 -2.66 -2.31
CA GLU A 237 -14.88 -2.53 -3.74
C GLU A 237 -13.85 -3.24 -4.65
N ILE A 238 -13.50 -4.49 -4.35
CA ILE A 238 -12.39 -5.21 -5.03
C ILE A 238 -12.56 -5.31 -6.55
N ASN A 239 -13.79 -5.25 -7.06
CA ASN A 239 -14.09 -5.29 -8.49
C ASN A 239 -14.02 -3.90 -9.17
N ARG A 240 -13.82 -2.80 -8.44
CA ARG A 240 -13.65 -1.46 -9.05
C ARG A 240 -12.24 -1.17 -9.55
N GLY A 241 -11.28 -2.03 -9.22
CA GLY A 241 -9.94 -2.03 -9.79
C GLY A 241 -9.64 -3.34 -10.52
N ASN A 242 -8.63 -3.33 -11.39
CA ASN A 242 -8.15 -4.56 -12.04
C ASN A 242 -7.37 -5.41 -11.00
N ALA A 243 -8.10 -6.19 -10.20
CA ALA A 243 -7.51 -6.92 -9.07
C ALA A 243 -6.34 -7.84 -9.46
N PRO A 244 -6.38 -8.62 -10.56
CA PRO A 244 -5.20 -9.37 -11.01
C PRO A 244 -3.96 -8.48 -11.25
N ALA A 245 -4.13 -7.32 -11.89
CA ALA A 245 -3.01 -6.40 -12.14
C ALA A 245 -2.51 -5.71 -10.86
N ILE A 246 -3.41 -5.36 -9.94
CA ILE A 246 -3.07 -4.73 -8.66
C ILE A 246 -2.29 -5.71 -7.77
N PHE A 247 -2.69 -6.97 -7.72
CA PHE A 247 -1.97 -7.99 -6.95
C PHE A 247 -0.66 -8.41 -7.64
N GLY A 248 -0.57 -8.35 -8.97
CA GLY A 248 0.66 -8.66 -9.70
C GLY A 248 1.24 -10.02 -9.30
N GLU A 249 2.49 -10.04 -8.86
CA GLU A 249 3.15 -11.28 -8.41
C GLU A 249 2.64 -11.82 -7.06
N ILE A 250 2.09 -10.96 -6.19
CA ILE A 250 1.48 -11.37 -4.90
C ILE A 250 0.29 -12.28 -5.13
N PHE A 251 -0.31 -12.26 -6.32
CA PHE A 251 -1.37 -13.17 -6.73
C PHE A 251 -1.05 -14.65 -6.43
N GLN A 252 0.22 -15.06 -6.54
CA GLN A 252 0.66 -16.42 -6.21
C GLN A 252 0.58 -16.74 -4.71
N LEU A 253 0.71 -15.74 -3.85
CA LEU A 253 0.66 -15.90 -2.40
C LEU A 253 -0.77 -16.12 -1.87
N LEU A 254 -1.79 -15.87 -2.68
CA LEU A 254 -3.18 -15.98 -2.26
C LEU A 254 -3.66 -17.43 -2.09
N ASP A 255 -2.96 -18.41 -2.66
CA ASP A 255 -3.22 -19.82 -2.37
C ASP A 255 -2.81 -20.11 -0.92
N ARG A 256 -3.78 -20.47 -0.05
CA ARG A 256 -3.56 -20.67 1.40
C ARG A 256 -3.44 -22.15 1.76
N LEU A 257 -2.52 -22.48 2.66
CA LEU A 257 -2.35 -23.81 3.23
C LEU A 257 -3.60 -24.26 4.00
N LYS A 258 -4.06 -25.47 3.72
CA LYS A 258 -5.22 -26.08 4.40
C LYS A 258 -4.87 -26.75 5.74
N HIS A 259 -3.61 -27.13 5.91
CA HIS A 259 -3.04 -27.77 7.11
C HIS A 259 -1.62 -27.25 7.34
N ASP A 260 -1.09 -27.44 8.55
CA ASP A 260 0.31 -27.13 8.86
C ASP A 260 1.23 -27.94 7.93
N LYS A 261 2.20 -27.27 7.29
CA LYS A 261 3.12 -27.87 6.31
C LYS A 261 4.44 -27.11 6.28
N ASP A 262 5.56 -27.83 6.19
CA ASP A 262 6.91 -27.27 6.06
C ASP A 262 7.27 -26.24 7.15
N GLY A 263 6.77 -26.43 8.37
CA GLY A 263 6.99 -25.51 9.50
C GLY A 263 6.09 -24.28 9.50
N PHE A 264 5.16 -24.15 8.55
CA PHE A 264 4.19 -23.06 8.47
C PHE A 264 2.80 -23.49 8.92
N LYS A 265 2.13 -22.63 9.66
CA LYS A 265 0.76 -22.85 10.15
C LYS A 265 -0.27 -22.80 9.04
N LYS A 266 -1.36 -23.55 9.22
CA LYS A 266 -2.58 -23.47 8.40
C LYS A 266 -2.99 -22.02 8.20
N GLY A 267 -3.31 -21.71 6.95
CA GLY A 267 -3.61 -20.35 6.54
C GLY A 267 -2.37 -19.59 6.09
N SER A 268 -1.12 -20.06 6.18
CA SER A 268 -0.02 -19.36 5.48
C SER A 268 -0.15 -19.52 3.96
N SER A 269 0.49 -18.67 3.14
CA SER A 269 0.59 -18.91 1.69
C SER A 269 1.25 -20.27 1.41
N GLU A 270 0.74 -21.00 0.42
CA GLU A 270 1.30 -22.26 -0.04
C GLU A 270 2.56 -22.05 -0.88
N TYR A 271 2.55 -21.03 -1.74
CA TYR A 271 3.69 -20.62 -2.55
C TYR A 271 4.47 -19.47 -1.92
N VAL A 272 5.66 -19.22 -2.46
CA VAL A 272 6.53 -18.11 -2.11
C VAL A 272 6.81 -17.25 -3.33
N ILE A 273 7.14 -15.99 -3.11
CA ILE A 273 7.70 -15.10 -4.14
C ILE A 273 9.03 -14.51 -3.67
N ASN A 274 9.83 -14.02 -4.60
CA ASN A 274 11.06 -13.29 -4.32
C ASN A 274 10.90 -11.84 -4.81
N ASN A 275 10.68 -10.91 -3.90
CA ASN A 275 10.65 -9.48 -4.18
C ASN A 275 11.60 -8.76 -3.21
N ILE A 276 12.67 -8.17 -3.74
CA ILE A 276 13.77 -7.58 -2.96
C ILE A 276 13.26 -6.44 -2.05
N ASP A 277 12.34 -5.62 -2.55
CA ASP A 277 11.83 -4.45 -1.83
C ASP A 277 10.94 -4.88 -0.65
N ILE A 278 9.98 -5.79 -0.90
CA ILE A 278 9.13 -6.35 0.16
C ILE A 278 9.98 -7.10 1.18
N ALA A 279 10.90 -7.96 0.72
CA ALA A 279 11.75 -8.78 1.60
C ALA A 279 12.63 -7.91 2.51
N ASN A 280 13.21 -6.83 1.96
CA ASN A 280 13.95 -5.84 2.73
C ASN A 280 13.07 -5.13 3.76
N ILE A 281 11.83 -4.77 3.43
CA ILE A 281 10.93 -4.07 4.36
C ILE A 281 10.41 -4.99 5.46
N VAL A 282 10.06 -6.24 5.12
CA VAL A 282 9.41 -7.21 6.00
C VAL A 282 10.42 -7.94 6.88
N HIS A 283 11.48 -8.47 6.27
CA HIS A 283 12.46 -9.33 6.91
C HIS A 283 13.79 -8.63 7.23
N ASN A 284 14.03 -7.43 6.71
CA ASN A 284 15.36 -6.81 6.67
C ASN A 284 16.41 -7.71 5.99
N ASP A 285 15.97 -8.59 5.08
CA ASP A 285 16.81 -9.48 4.29
C ASP A 285 16.28 -9.50 2.85
N LYS A 286 17.09 -8.99 1.93
CA LYS A 286 16.77 -8.89 0.49
C LYS A 286 16.64 -10.25 -0.19
N ASN A 287 17.19 -11.29 0.41
CA ASN A 287 17.16 -12.66 -0.12
C ASN A 287 16.05 -13.52 0.50
N ALA A 288 15.31 -12.98 1.48
CA ALA A 288 14.22 -13.72 2.12
C ALA A 288 13.05 -13.91 1.15
N SER A 289 12.57 -15.14 1.05
CA SER A 289 11.33 -15.46 0.34
C SER A 289 10.12 -14.95 1.13
N ILE A 290 9.10 -14.47 0.42
CA ILE A 290 7.92 -13.88 1.03
C ILE A 290 6.74 -14.86 1.00
N ARG A 291 6.00 -14.95 2.10
CA ARG A 291 4.67 -15.57 2.21
C ARG A 291 3.71 -14.57 2.85
N ILE A 292 2.40 -14.73 2.63
CA ILE A 292 1.41 -14.12 3.52
C ILE A 292 1.30 -15.04 4.75
N PRO A 293 1.60 -14.58 5.96
CA PRO A 293 1.60 -15.43 7.15
C PRO A 293 0.17 -15.83 7.55
N SER A 294 0.05 -16.88 8.37
CA SER A 294 -1.23 -17.41 8.83
C SER A 294 -2.03 -16.46 9.72
N ASN A 295 -1.41 -15.42 10.27
CA ASN A 295 -2.07 -14.39 11.09
C ASN A 295 -2.45 -13.12 10.29
N LEU A 296 -2.44 -13.18 8.96
CA LEU A 296 -2.93 -12.12 8.08
C LEU A 296 -4.17 -12.59 7.31
N TRP A 297 -5.30 -11.90 7.48
CA TRP A 297 -6.54 -12.10 6.75
C TRP A 297 -6.66 -11.07 5.64
N ILE A 298 -7.17 -11.48 4.49
CA ILE A 298 -7.53 -10.56 3.41
C ILE A 298 -9.04 -10.67 3.23
N ILE A 299 -9.75 -9.62 3.63
CA ILE A 299 -11.21 -9.57 3.55
C ILE A 299 -11.59 -8.47 2.58
N ALA A 300 -12.37 -8.80 1.58
CA ALA A 300 -12.79 -7.87 0.56
C ALA A 300 -14.31 -7.75 0.50
N THR A 301 -14.80 -6.61 0.02
CA THR A 301 -16.22 -6.42 -0.30
C THR A 301 -16.37 -6.29 -1.81
N MET A 302 -17.50 -6.78 -2.33
CA MET A 302 -17.84 -6.68 -3.74
C MET A 302 -19.33 -6.35 -3.89
N ASN A 303 -19.65 -5.23 -4.51
CA ASN A 303 -21.02 -4.98 -4.97
C ASN A 303 -21.21 -5.70 -6.31
N THR A 304 -22.31 -6.44 -6.43
CA THR A 304 -22.63 -7.17 -7.66
C THR A 304 -23.34 -6.30 -8.70
N SER A 305 -23.91 -5.16 -8.28
CA SER A 305 -24.76 -4.30 -9.10
C SER A 305 -24.06 -3.17 -9.82
N ASP A 306 -22.80 -2.92 -9.49
CA ASP A 306 -22.10 -1.71 -9.92
C ASP A 306 -21.80 -1.76 -11.42
N GLN A 307 -22.13 -0.67 -12.11
CA GLN A 307 -21.79 -0.49 -13.52
C GLN A 307 -20.30 -0.18 -13.66
N ASN A 308 -19.65 -0.71 -14.71
CA ASN A 308 -18.23 -0.49 -15.02
C ASN A 308 -17.23 -1.04 -13.98
N VAL A 309 -17.51 -2.25 -13.48
CA VAL A 309 -16.58 -3.02 -12.66
C VAL A 309 -15.75 -3.98 -13.52
N PHE A 310 -14.54 -4.28 -13.06
CA PHE A 310 -13.72 -5.35 -13.60
C PHE A 310 -14.28 -6.71 -13.16
N THR A 311 -14.34 -7.65 -14.09
CA THR A 311 -14.70 -9.03 -13.77
C THR A 311 -13.54 -9.71 -13.04
N LEU A 312 -13.84 -10.34 -11.90
CA LEU A 312 -12.86 -11.21 -11.24
C LEU A 312 -12.81 -12.53 -12.02
N ASP A 313 -11.65 -12.84 -12.59
CA ASP A 313 -11.46 -14.10 -13.31
C ASP A 313 -11.56 -15.32 -12.36
N THR A 314 -11.77 -16.51 -12.95
CA THR A 314 -11.93 -17.75 -12.20
C THR A 314 -10.68 -18.14 -11.41
N ALA A 315 -9.49 -17.73 -11.87
CA ALA A 315 -8.23 -17.98 -11.17
C ALA A 315 -8.09 -17.12 -9.92
N PHE A 316 -8.67 -15.93 -9.90
CA PHE A 316 -8.75 -15.05 -8.73
C PHE A 316 -9.82 -15.56 -7.78
N GLN A 317 -11.03 -15.86 -8.29
CA GLN A 317 -12.14 -16.33 -7.47
C GLN A 317 -11.80 -17.61 -6.69
N ARG A 318 -11.09 -18.59 -7.30
CA ARG A 318 -10.73 -19.85 -6.60
C ARG A 318 -9.81 -19.65 -5.37
N ARG A 319 -9.16 -18.49 -5.24
CA ARG A 319 -8.25 -18.13 -4.13
C ARG A 319 -8.93 -17.38 -2.99
N PHE A 320 -10.22 -17.09 -3.15
CA PHE A 320 -11.06 -16.45 -2.15
C PHE A 320 -12.24 -17.35 -1.81
N SER A 321 -12.64 -17.33 -0.53
CA SER A 321 -13.93 -17.85 -0.12
C SER A 321 -14.99 -16.80 -0.42
N MET A 322 -15.89 -17.10 -1.36
CA MET A 322 -17.03 -16.24 -1.67
C MET A 322 -18.10 -16.42 -0.60
N GLN A 323 -18.57 -15.32 0.00
CA GLN A 323 -19.65 -15.32 0.99
C GLN A 323 -20.71 -14.31 0.58
N LEU A 324 -21.91 -14.80 0.27
CA LEU A 324 -23.06 -13.97 0.00
C LEU A 324 -23.57 -13.37 1.32
N ILE A 325 -23.72 -12.05 1.35
CA ILE A 325 -24.44 -11.37 2.42
C ILE A 325 -25.90 -11.29 2.01
N GLU A 326 -26.70 -12.10 2.69
CA GLU A 326 -28.13 -12.21 2.45
C GLU A 326 -28.83 -10.87 2.67
N ASN A 327 -29.73 -10.55 1.75
CA ASN A 327 -30.53 -9.34 1.81
C ASN A 327 -31.86 -9.63 2.53
N SER A 328 -31.80 -9.78 3.85
CA SER A 328 -32.95 -10.20 4.67
C SER A 328 -33.21 -9.27 5.85
N PHE A 329 -34.50 -9.04 6.15
CA PHE A 329 -34.96 -8.25 7.30
C PHE A 329 -35.02 -9.05 8.61
N GLU A 330 -34.71 -10.35 8.59
CA GLU A 330 -34.76 -11.21 9.78
C GLU A 330 -33.87 -10.72 10.93
N ASN A 331 -32.68 -10.21 10.60
CA ASN A 331 -31.69 -9.74 11.57
C ASN A 331 -31.60 -8.20 11.63
N VAL A 332 -32.61 -7.51 11.13
CA VAL A 332 -32.70 -6.05 11.16
C VAL A 332 -33.51 -5.64 12.38
N ASP A 333 -33.07 -4.58 13.06
CA ASP A 333 -33.76 -3.99 14.19
C ASP A 333 -35.24 -3.70 13.88
N ASP A 334 -36.12 -4.07 14.82
CA ASP A 334 -37.57 -3.96 14.65
C ASP A 334 -38.01 -2.50 14.52
N ASP A 335 -37.39 -1.57 15.25
CA ASP A 335 -37.73 -0.15 15.17
C ASP A 335 -37.34 0.41 13.81
N PHE A 336 -36.17 0.00 13.28
CA PHE A 336 -35.72 0.43 11.96
C PHE A 336 -36.57 -0.14 10.82
N LYS A 337 -36.83 -1.45 10.80
CA LYS A 337 -37.56 -2.09 9.69
C LYS A 337 -39.05 -1.67 9.66
N ASN A 338 -39.64 -1.44 10.83
CA ASN A 338 -41.02 -0.97 10.95
C ASN A 338 -41.15 0.55 10.89
N MET A 339 -40.05 1.29 10.72
CA MET A 339 -40.12 2.74 10.61
C MET A 339 -40.91 3.15 9.37
N LYS A 340 -41.91 4.01 9.59
CA LYS A 340 -42.75 4.55 8.53
C LYS A 340 -41.96 5.51 7.64
N ILE A 341 -42.24 5.45 6.34
CA ILE A 341 -41.71 6.42 5.38
C ILE A 341 -42.55 7.69 5.50
N LEU A 342 -41.93 8.77 5.97
CA LEU A 342 -42.52 10.10 6.07
C LEU A 342 -43.83 10.09 6.90
N ASP A 343 -44.89 10.71 6.38
CA ASP A 343 -46.23 10.78 6.97
C ASP A 343 -47.18 9.68 6.45
N THR A 344 -46.64 8.55 6.00
CA THR A 344 -47.42 7.42 5.46
C THR A 344 -47.47 6.21 6.40
N ASP A 345 -48.36 5.26 6.12
CA ASP A 345 -48.41 3.98 6.85
C ASP A 345 -47.47 2.91 6.27
N ILE A 346 -46.70 3.24 5.23
CA ILE A 346 -45.78 2.29 4.59
C ILE A 346 -44.51 2.21 5.43
N THR A 347 -44.19 1.01 5.93
CA THR A 347 -42.91 0.75 6.60
C THR A 347 -41.78 0.56 5.60
N TRP A 348 -40.53 0.81 6.02
CA TRP A 348 -39.36 0.55 5.19
C TRP A 348 -39.31 -0.91 4.72
N GLN A 349 -39.59 -1.87 5.61
CA GLN A 349 -39.64 -3.29 5.24
C GLN A 349 -40.65 -3.53 4.12
N LYS A 350 -41.89 -3.06 4.27
CA LYS A 350 -42.95 -3.26 3.27
C LYS A 350 -42.58 -2.66 1.92
N PHE A 351 -42.07 -1.43 1.92
CA PHE A 351 -41.62 -0.78 0.69
C PHE A 351 -40.50 -1.57 0.02
N CYS A 352 -39.43 -1.87 0.77
CA CYS A 352 -38.26 -2.55 0.24
C CYS A 352 -38.61 -3.94 -0.31
N THR A 353 -39.42 -4.74 0.40
CA THR A 353 -39.84 -6.07 -0.07
C THR A 353 -40.68 -5.98 -1.34
N THR A 354 -41.69 -5.11 -1.38
CA THR A 354 -42.57 -4.97 -2.53
C THR A 354 -41.82 -4.51 -3.78
N ILE A 355 -40.90 -3.55 -3.65
CA ILE A 355 -40.12 -3.07 -4.78
C ILE A 355 -39.11 -4.14 -5.23
N ASN A 356 -38.45 -4.84 -4.30
CA ASN A 356 -37.53 -5.92 -4.65
C ASN A 356 -38.22 -7.12 -5.34
N GLU A 357 -39.46 -7.43 -4.96
CA GLU A 357 -40.28 -8.43 -5.66
C GLU A 357 -40.56 -7.99 -7.09
N LYS A 358 -40.93 -6.71 -7.30
CA LYS A 358 -41.15 -6.16 -8.64
C LYS A 358 -39.89 -6.21 -9.52
N ILE A 359 -38.73 -5.88 -8.94
CA ILE A 359 -37.43 -6.01 -9.62
C ILE A 359 -37.18 -7.46 -10.05
N THR A 360 -37.48 -8.43 -9.17
CA THR A 360 -37.22 -9.85 -9.44
C THR A 360 -38.17 -10.42 -10.50
N GLN A 361 -39.46 -10.06 -10.45
CA GLN A 361 -40.46 -10.51 -11.42
C GLN A 361 -40.19 -10.01 -12.84
N ASN A 362 -39.55 -8.85 -12.97
CA ASN A 362 -39.25 -8.25 -14.26
C ASN A 362 -37.96 -8.79 -14.92
N ASN A 363 -37.37 -9.86 -14.37
CA ASN A 363 -36.10 -10.45 -14.84
C ASN A 363 -36.28 -11.53 -15.93
N GLU A 364 -37.28 -11.43 -16.81
CA GLU A 364 -37.51 -12.39 -17.92
C GLU A 364 -36.42 -12.33 -19.03
N GLY A 365 -35.14 -12.46 -18.66
CA GLY A 365 -34.01 -12.66 -19.58
C GLY A 365 -32.68 -12.01 -19.19
N LEU A 366 -32.61 -11.19 -18.13
CA LEU A 366 -31.42 -10.41 -17.77
C LEU A 366 -30.98 -10.68 -16.32
N SER A 367 -29.92 -11.48 -16.13
CA SER A 367 -29.33 -11.78 -14.81
C SER A 367 -28.82 -10.56 -14.03
N SER A 368 -28.70 -9.38 -14.65
CA SER A 368 -28.09 -8.18 -14.05
C SER A 368 -29.05 -7.30 -13.23
N MET A 369 -30.35 -7.59 -13.26
CA MET A 369 -31.36 -6.78 -12.57
C MET A 369 -31.58 -7.22 -11.12
N GLU A 370 -31.38 -8.51 -10.79
CA GLU A 370 -31.44 -9.01 -9.41
C GLU A 370 -30.44 -8.31 -8.47
N ASP A 371 -29.28 -7.93 -9.01
CA ASP A 371 -28.26 -7.23 -8.23
C ASP A 371 -28.66 -5.80 -7.88
N LYS A 372 -29.60 -5.20 -8.61
CA LYS A 372 -30.07 -3.82 -8.38
C LYS A 372 -31.16 -3.71 -7.29
N ARG A 373 -31.42 -4.78 -6.55
CA ARG A 373 -32.33 -4.76 -5.39
C ARG A 373 -31.79 -3.82 -4.31
N PHE A 374 -32.72 -3.26 -3.54
CA PHE A 374 -32.37 -2.53 -2.33
C PHE A 374 -31.84 -3.48 -1.28
N GLY A 375 -30.67 -3.18 -0.75
CA GLY A 375 -30.23 -3.73 0.52
C GLY A 375 -31.12 -3.27 1.68
N VAL A 376 -31.27 -4.11 2.71
CA VAL A 376 -32.07 -3.76 3.89
C VAL A 376 -31.58 -2.50 4.63
N TYR A 377 -30.29 -2.15 4.51
CA TYR A 377 -29.67 -0.92 5.02
C TYR A 377 -29.35 0.10 3.91
N PHE A 378 -30.09 0.07 2.80
CA PHE A 378 -29.89 1.03 1.70
C PHE A 378 -30.18 2.47 2.15
N VAL A 379 -31.14 2.66 3.05
CA VAL A 379 -31.52 3.95 3.65
C VAL A 379 -31.03 4.06 5.09
N ASN A 380 -30.91 5.29 5.60
CA ASN A 380 -30.75 5.59 7.02
C ASN A 380 -32.04 6.19 7.60
N ILE A 381 -32.05 6.50 8.90
CA ILE A 381 -33.21 7.07 9.59
C ILE A 381 -33.64 8.43 9.03
N ASP A 382 -32.67 9.28 8.66
CA ASP A 382 -32.96 10.62 8.14
C ASP A 382 -33.54 10.56 6.72
N ASP A 383 -33.11 9.57 5.92
CA ASP A 383 -33.65 9.31 4.59
C ASP A 383 -35.14 8.99 4.66
N LEU A 384 -35.58 8.24 5.67
CA LEU A 384 -36.98 7.86 5.87
C LEU A 384 -37.84 9.00 6.43
N LYS A 385 -37.21 10.02 7.04
CA LYS A 385 -37.89 11.18 7.65
C LYS A 385 -37.90 12.43 6.77
N SER A 386 -37.06 12.48 5.73
CA SER A 386 -36.91 13.62 4.83
C SER A 386 -37.37 13.28 3.42
N LYS A 387 -38.36 14.02 2.92
CA LYS A 387 -38.89 13.83 1.55
C LYS A 387 -37.78 13.98 0.51
N GLU A 388 -36.93 14.99 0.69
CA GLU A 388 -35.81 15.27 -0.20
C GLU A 388 -34.80 14.12 -0.21
N ASN A 389 -34.41 13.64 0.97
CA ASN A 389 -33.44 12.55 1.07
C ASN A 389 -34.00 11.27 0.45
N PHE A 390 -35.25 10.92 0.75
CA PHE A 390 -35.89 9.74 0.17
C PHE A 390 -36.02 9.84 -1.35
N ALA A 391 -36.47 10.99 -1.87
CA ALA A 391 -36.61 11.22 -3.30
C ALA A 391 -35.27 11.11 -4.03
N HIS A 392 -34.24 11.77 -3.52
CA HIS A 392 -32.93 11.80 -4.17
C HIS A 392 -32.13 10.51 -4.01
N LYS A 393 -32.41 9.69 -2.99
CA LYS A 393 -31.70 8.44 -2.74
C LYS A 393 -32.43 7.22 -3.28
N VAL A 394 -33.72 7.09 -3.01
CA VAL A 394 -34.52 5.90 -3.34
C VAL A 394 -35.22 6.06 -4.68
N ILE A 395 -36.00 7.13 -4.84
CA ILE A 395 -36.82 7.33 -6.04
C ILE A 395 -35.93 7.55 -7.28
N LYS A 396 -34.91 8.41 -7.14
CA LYS A 396 -33.91 8.63 -8.19
C LYS A 396 -33.16 7.35 -8.57
N TYR A 397 -32.79 6.50 -7.61
CA TYR A 397 -32.13 5.23 -7.89
C TYR A 397 -33.03 4.29 -8.71
N LEU A 398 -34.32 4.20 -8.35
CA LEU A 398 -35.29 3.43 -9.14
C LEU A 398 -35.38 3.95 -10.58
N TRP A 399 -35.37 5.27 -10.77
CA TRP A 399 -35.50 5.90 -12.08
C TRP A 399 -34.25 5.80 -12.96
N ASP A 400 -33.08 6.07 -12.40
CA ASP A 400 -31.81 6.19 -13.14
C ASP A 400 -31.08 4.85 -13.31
N ASP A 401 -31.15 3.99 -12.29
CA ASP A 401 -30.32 2.79 -12.21
C ASP A 401 -31.15 1.51 -12.41
N VAL A 402 -32.24 1.34 -11.66
CA VAL A 402 -33.01 0.08 -11.66
C VAL A 402 -33.86 -0.04 -12.92
N PHE A 403 -34.76 0.92 -13.16
CA PHE A 403 -35.74 0.92 -14.25
C PHE A 403 -35.38 1.93 -15.35
N LYS A 404 -34.08 2.15 -15.59
CA LYS A 404 -33.56 3.13 -16.57
C LYS A 404 -34.24 3.05 -17.94
N PHE A 405 -34.51 1.82 -18.41
CA PHE A 405 -35.07 1.54 -19.73
C PHE A 405 -36.57 1.20 -19.70
N ASP A 406 -37.12 0.83 -18.54
CA ASP A 406 -38.48 0.31 -18.41
C ASP A 406 -39.23 0.99 -17.24
N ARG A 407 -39.21 2.34 -17.22
CA ARG A 407 -39.74 3.15 -16.11
C ARG A 407 -41.23 2.92 -15.86
N ASN A 408 -41.99 2.63 -16.91
CA ASN A 408 -43.43 2.37 -16.87
C ASN A 408 -43.81 1.13 -16.05
N ILE A 409 -42.84 0.30 -15.67
CA ILE A 409 -43.06 -0.90 -14.86
C ILE A 409 -43.30 -0.55 -13.39
N ILE A 410 -42.76 0.60 -12.94
CA ILE A 410 -42.88 1.03 -11.54
C ILE A 410 -43.51 2.42 -11.43
N PHE A 411 -43.25 3.32 -12.38
CA PHE A 411 -43.74 4.70 -12.37
C PHE A 411 -44.96 4.88 -13.27
N ASP A 412 -45.87 5.79 -12.87
CA ASP A 412 -46.93 6.29 -13.74
C ASP A 412 -46.34 7.27 -14.77
N THR A 413 -45.71 6.72 -15.80
CA THR A 413 -45.04 7.50 -16.86
C THR A 413 -46.02 8.25 -17.75
N ILE A 414 -47.32 7.98 -17.66
CA ILE A 414 -48.37 8.71 -18.38
C ILE A 414 -48.53 10.10 -17.73
N LYS A 415 -48.53 10.17 -16.40
CA LYS A 415 -48.59 11.43 -15.65
C LYS A 415 -47.22 12.08 -15.44
N PHE A 416 -46.18 11.29 -15.21
CA PHE A 416 -44.85 11.77 -14.85
C PHE A 416 -43.78 11.22 -15.82
N ASN A 417 -43.50 11.97 -16.88
CA ASN A 417 -42.59 11.53 -17.94
C ASN A 417 -41.12 11.92 -17.72
N THR A 418 -40.79 12.66 -16.65
CA THR A 418 -39.43 13.06 -16.29
C THR A 418 -39.12 12.80 -14.81
N LEU A 419 -37.84 12.62 -14.48
CA LEU A 419 -37.38 12.50 -13.10
C LEU A 419 -37.75 13.74 -12.28
N GLU A 420 -37.64 14.92 -12.87
CA GLU A 420 -38.00 16.18 -12.22
C GLU A 420 -39.48 16.20 -11.82
N ALA A 421 -40.37 15.76 -12.71
CA ALA A 421 -41.81 15.67 -12.40
C ALA A 421 -42.09 14.68 -11.27
N VAL A 422 -41.41 13.52 -11.28
CA VAL A 422 -41.52 12.50 -10.22
C VAL A 422 -41.03 13.05 -8.88
N VAL A 423 -39.82 13.61 -8.82
CA VAL A 423 -39.23 14.13 -7.58
C VAL A 423 -40.04 15.30 -7.03
N LYS A 424 -40.46 16.22 -7.90
CA LYS A 424 -41.28 17.38 -7.50
C LYS A 424 -42.62 16.92 -6.91
N ASN A 425 -43.32 16.01 -7.57
CA ASN A 425 -44.60 15.52 -7.07
C ASN A 425 -44.45 14.81 -5.71
N PHE A 426 -43.46 13.92 -5.57
CA PHE A 426 -43.19 13.20 -4.32
C PHE A 426 -42.89 14.16 -3.14
N THR A 427 -42.16 15.24 -3.39
CA THR A 427 -41.73 16.21 -2.36
C THR A 427 -42.84 17.20 -1.98
N GLU A 428 -43.65 17.66 -2.94
CA GLU A 428 -44.75 18.62 -2.71
C GLU A 428 -45.99 17.97 -2.08
N GLU A 429 -46.36 16.76 -2.51
CA GLU A 429 -47.55 16.02 -2.04
C GLU A 429 -47.38 15.48 -0.60
N LYS A 430 -48.46 15.01 0.05
CA LYS A 430 -48.43 14.54 1.46
C LYS A 430 -49.16 13.21 1.66
N GLY A 431 -48.71 12.43 2.63
CA GLY A 431 -49.32 11.14 2.94
C GLY A 431 -49.33 10.22 1.73
N ARG A 432 -50.48 9.61 1.42
CA ARG A 432 -50.58 8.62 0.34
C ARG A 432 -50.34 9.21 -1.06
N THR A 433 -50.68 10.48 -1.29
CA THR A 433 -50.57 11.11 -2.62
C THR A 433 -49.12 11.29 -3.06
N GLN A 434 -48.16 11.23 -2.13
CA GLN A 434 -46.73 11.23 -2.47
C GLN A 434 -46.34 10.06 -3.37
N PHE A 435 -47.02 8.94 -3.22
CA PHE A 435 -46.74 7.71 -3.95
C PHE A 435 -47.55 7.61 -5.25
N ASP A 436 -48.32 8.64 -5.64
CA ASP A 436 -49.03 8.70 -6.93
C ASP A 436 -48.09 8.72 -8.14
N ILE A 437 -46.80 8.97 -7.90
CA ILE A 437 -45.72 8.79 -8.87
C ILE A 437 -45.58 7.34 -9.38
N PHE A 438 -46.06 6.36 -8.60
CA PHE A 438 -45.99 4.94 -8.94
C PHE A 438 -47.23 4.48 -9.70
N SER A 439 -47.06 3.43 -10.50
CA SER A 439 -48.16 2.78 -11.23
C SER A 439 -49.20 2.19 -10.27
N ASP A 440 -50.43 2.02 -10.74
CA ASP A 440 -51.55 1.59 -9.89
C ASP A 440 -51.31 0.22 -9.24
N ASP A 441 -50.68 -0.72 -9.96
CA ASP A 441 -50.31 -2.04 -9.42
C ASP A 441 -49.31 -1.95 -8.26
N VAL A 442 -48.32 -1.06 -8.34
CA VAL A 442 -47.32 -0.85 -7.28
C VAL A 442 -47.96 -0.17 -6.08
N LYS A 443 -48.82 0.83 -6.30
CA LYS A 443 -49.55 1.50 -5.21
C LYS A 443 -50.47 0.52 -4.48
N GLU A 444 -51.18 -0.34 -5.21
CA GLU A 444 -52.00 -1.39 -4.60
C GLU A 444 -51.16 -2.29 -3.70
N LEU A 445 -49.99 -2.75 -4.16
CA LEU A 445 -49.11 -3.59 -3.35
C LEU A 445 -48.54 -2.89 -2.11
N LEU A 446 -48.28 -1.58 -2.20
CA LEU A 446 -47.73 -0.78 -1.10
C LEU A 446 -48.79 -0.44 -0.03
N PHE A 447 -50.01 -0.10 -0.44
CA PHE A 447 -51.06 0.39 0.45
C PHE A 447 -52.11 -0.66 0.84
N ASN A 448 -52.22 -1.77 0.10
CA ASN A 448 -53.10 -2.88 0.46
C ASN A 448 -52.25 -4.04 0.98
N ALA A 449 -52.28 -4.22 2.31
CA ALA A 449 -51.84 -5.42 3.01
C ALA A 449 -52.68 -5.58 4.28
#